data_AF-A0A2S2DZH3-F1
#
_entry.id   AF-A0A2S2DZH3-F1
#
_cell.length_a   1.000
_cell.length_b   1.000
_cell.length_c   1.000
_cell.angle_alpha   90.00
_cell.angle_beta   90.00
_cell.angle_gamma   90.00
#
_symmetry.space_group_name_H-M   'P 1'
#
loop_
_entity.id
_entity.type
_entity.pdbx_description
1 polymer ?
#
loop_
_entity_poly.entity_id
_entity_poly.type
_entity_poly.pdbx_seq_one_letter_code
_entity_poly.pdbx_strand_id
1 'polypeptide(L)'
;MLRYISRLLRPQSIALIASINLLASTTASALPDQCIEGPSRSEPCPNLIYKRVDEISTGLADDKGIICLCLTDFKPLLKQPESEQERINQEMQLQQMEALYNIEADRLLELARY
;
A
#
# COMPACT_ATOMS: atom_id res chain seq x y z
N MET A 1 -67.40 49.16 23.23
CA MET A 1 -66.36 49.72 22.35
C MET A 1 -65.44 48.57 21.95
N LEU A 2 -65.64 47.97 20.78
CA LEU A 2 -64.90 48.21 19.53
C LEU A 2 -63.49 47.59 19.51
N ARG A 3 -63.33 46.64 18.56
CA ARG A 3 -62.11 46.08 17.92
C ARG A 3 -61.73 44.66 18.39
N TYR A 4 -62.03 43.55 17.69
CA TYR A 4 -61.87 43.16 16.27
C TYR A 4 -60.46 42.57 15.99
N ILE A 5 -60.47 41.32 15.51
CA ILE A 5 -59.45 40.65 14.65
C ILE A 5 -58.19 40.04 15.33
N SER A 6 -58.29 38.72 15.52
CA SER A 6 -57.57 37.62 14.84
C SER A 6 -56.05 37.67 14.60
N ARG A 7 -55.48 36.45 14.49
CA ARG A 7 -54.16 36.07 13.93
C ARG A 7 -53.04 36.12 14.98
N LEU A 8 -52.24 35.09 15.25
CA LEU A 8 -51.81 33.93 14.47
C LEU A 8 -51.22 32.89 15.42
N LEU A 9 -51.35 31.62 15.01
CA LEU A 9 -50.47 30.52 15.38
C LEU A 9 -49.00 30.94 15.33
N ARG A 10 -48.19 30.45 16.27
CA ARG A 10 -46.98 29.67 15.92
C ARG A 10 -46.39 28.96 17.15
N PRO A 11 -46.59 27.64 17.29
CA PRO A 11 -45.73 26.79 18.07
C PRO A 11 -44.68 26.19 17.13
N GLN A 12 -43.46 26.74 17.08
CA GLN A 12 -42.32 26.08 16.44
C GLN A 12 -41.03 26.41 17.18
N SER A 13 -40.91 25.88 18.39
CA SER A 13 -39.59 25.63 18.98
C SER A 13 -39.20 24.22 18.56
N ILE A 14 -38.50 24.16 17.44
CA ILE A 14 -37.95 22.95 16.81
C ILE A 14 -37.09 22.24 17.86
N ALA A 15 -37.56 21.09 18.32
CA ALA A 15 -36.81 20.21 19.19
C ALA A 15 -35.56 19.75 18.43
N LEU A 16 -34.39 20.13 18.97
CA LEU A 16 -33.06 19.72 18.54
C LEU A 16 -32.95 18.18 18.51
N ILE A 17 -33.02 17.59 17.32
CA ILE A 17 -32.65 16.20 17.11
C ILE A 17 -31.12 16.18 17.01
N ALA A 18 -30.47 15.78 18.10
CA ALA A 18 -29.04 15.53 18.15
C ALA A 18 -28.72 14.27 17.33
N SER A 19 -28.32 14.44 16.08
CA SER A 19 -27.82 13.36 15.23
C SER A 19 -26.47 12.87 15.75
N ILE A 20 -26.49 11.74 16.45
CA ILE A 20 -25.29 10.99 16.84
C ILE A 20 -24.64 10.45 15.56
N ASN A 21 -23.60 11.14 15.08
CA ASN A 21 -22.73 10.61 14.04
C ASN A 21 -21.81 9.58 14.70
N LEU A 22 -22.17 8.31 14.54
CA LEU A 22 -21.35 7.18 14.92
C LEU A 22 -20.18 7.08 13.92
N LEU A 23 -19.05 7.72 14.22
CA LEU A 23 -17.82 7.54 13.45
C LEU A 23 -17.30 6.12 13.70
N ALA A 24 -17.58 5.22 12.77
CA ALA A 24 -16.95 3.92 12.71
C ALA A 24 -15.50 4.11 12.23
N SER A 25 -14.56 4.14 13.17
CA SER A 25 -13.13 4.04 12.86
C SER A 25 -12.83 2.61 12.41
N THR A 26 -12.88 2.36 11.10
CA THR A 26 -12.38 1.10 10.54
C THR A 26 -10.87 1.08 10.70
N THR A 27 -10.35 0.24 11.59
CA THR A 27 -8.93 -0.10 11.62
C THR A 27 -8.62 -0.90 10.37
N ALA A 28 -8.17 -0.22 9.31
CA ALA A 28 -7.59 -0.90 8.16
C ALA A 28 -6.39 -1.71 8.65
N SER A 29 -6.35 -3.01 8.33
CA SER A 29 -5.16 -3.82 8.58
C SER A 29 -4.02 -3.20 7.78
N ALA A 30 -2.99 -2.70 8.46
CA ALA A 30 -1.84 -2.09 7.83
C ALA A 30 -1.16 -3.15 6.96
N LEU A 31 -1.24 -2.98 5.64
CA LEU A 31 -0.36 -3.67 4.71
C LEU A 31 1.08 -3.19 4.98
N PRO A 32 2.11 -3.97 4.60
CA PRO A 32 3.48 -3.52 4.77
C PRO A 32 3.67 -2.13 4.15
N ASP A 33 4.23 -1.20 4.92
CA ASP A 33 4.40 0.20 4.49
C ASP A 33 5.43 0.34 3.36
N GLN A 34 6.28 -0.67 3.16
CA GLN A 34 7.32 -0.71 2.12
C GLN A 34 7.27 -2.03 1.36
N CYS A 35 7.16 -1.94 0.03
CA CYS A 35 7.28 -3.08 -0.87
C CYS A 35 8.63 -3.06 -1.59
N ILE A 36 9.14 -4.25 -1.91
CA ILE A 36 10.34 -4.38 -2.72
C ILE A 36 9.98 -4.06 -4.17
N GLU A 37 10.55 -3.00 -4.72
CA GLU A 37 10.30 -2.50 -6.07
C GLU A 37 11.60 -2.04 -6.73
N GLY A 38 11.53 -1.77 -8.04
CA GLY A 38 12.68 -1.30 -8.80
C GLY A 38 13.15 0.08 -8.30
N PRO A 39 14.47 0.35 -8.26
CA PRO A 39 15.03 1.59 -7.69
C PRO A 39 14.63 2.85 -8.46
N SER A 40 14.16 2.72 -9.70
CA SER A 40 13.70 3.84 -10.54
C SER A 40 12.17 3.99 -10.58
N ARG A 41 11.43 3.27 -9.73
CA ARG A 41 9.96 3.32 -9.74
C ARG A 41 9.45 4.66 -9.19
N SER A 42 8.61 5.32 -9.99
CA SER A 42 7.90 6.55 -9.62
C SER A 42 6.38 6.39 -9.65
N GLU A 43 5.87 5.37 -10.37
CA GLU A 43 4.46 5.05 -10.47
C GLU A 43 4.11 3.79 -9.66
N PRO A 44 2.87 3.67 -9.15
CA PRO A 44 2.42 2.50 -8.41
C PRO A 44 2.70 1.19 -9.16
N CYS A 45 3.07 0.15 -8.41
CA CYS A 45 3.35 -1.15 -9.01
C CYS A 45 2.08 -1.73 -9.68
N PRO A 46 2.11 -2.07 -10.98
CA PRO A 46 0.95 -2.63 -11.66
C PRO A 46 0.69 -4.10 -11.30
N ASN A 47 1.66 -4.79 -10.70
CA ASN A 47 1.55 -6.19 -10.32
C ASN A 47 2.21 -6.43 -8.95
N LEU A 48 1.53 -5.94 -7.92
CA LEU A 48 1.95 -6.11 -6.53
C LEU A 48 1.54 -7.48 -6.02
N ILE A 49 2.46 -8.17 -5.35
CA ILE A 49 2.24 -9.51 -4.81
C ILE A 49 2.64 -9.52 -3.33
N TYR A 50 1.99 -10.39 -2.56
CA TYR A 50 2.25 -10.56 -1.13
C TYR A 50 2.71 -12.00 -0.89
N LYS A 51 3.80 -12.16 -0.14
CA LYS A 51 4.37 -13.46 0.19
C LYS A 51 4.59 -13.58 1.68
N ARG A 52 4.36 -14.79 2.20
CA ARG A 52 4.79 -15.13 3.55
C ARG A 52 6.27 -15.51 3.52
N VAL A 53 7.02 -14.98 4.45
CA VAL A 53 8.42 -15.32 4.72
C VAL A 53 8.55 -15.74 6.17
N ASP A 54 9.32 -16.80 6.41
CA ASP A 54 9.52 -17.33 7.76
C ASP A 54 10.56 -16.52 8.55
N GLU A 55 11.47 -15.84 7.86
CA GLU A 55 12.49 -14.99 8.47
C GLU A 55 12.16 -13.51 8.33
N ILE A 56 11.93 -12.87 9.49
CA ILE A 56 11.65 -11.43 9.66
C ILE A 56 12.98 -10.67 9.80
N SER A 57 13.98 -10.98 8.97
CA SER A 57 15.33 -10.43 9.17
C SER A 57 15.53 -9.04 8.57
N THR A 58 14.65 -8.59 7.69
CA THR A 58 14.86 -7.39 6.87
C THR A 58 14.02 -6.18 7.30
N GLY A 59 13.15 -6.34 8.30
CA GLY A 59 12.20 -5.28 8.70
C GLY A 59 11.18 -4.89 7.64
N LEU A 60 11.19 -5.55 6.46
CA LEU A 60 10.27 -5.34 5.35
C LEU A 60 9.04 -6.24 5.43
N ALA A 61 9.11 -7.31 6.22
CA ALA A 61 7.95 -8.13 6.54
C ALA A 61 7.17 -7.51 7.69
N ASP A 62 5.83 -7.56 7.61
CA ASP A 62 4.96 -7.14 8.71
C ASP A 62 5.01 -8.13 9.90
N ASP A 63 4.27 -7.83 10.97
CA ASP A 63 4.14 -8.67 12.17
C ASP A 63 3.59 -10.09 11.89
N LYS A 64 3.07 -10.33 10.69
CA LYS A 64 2.54 -11.63 10.23
C LYS A 64 3.50 -12.35 9.28
N GLY A 65 4.71 -11.83 9.11
CA GLY A 65 5.71 -12.35 8.18
C GLY A 65 5.31 -12.16 6.73
N ILE A 66 4.50 -11.15 6.40
CA ILE A 66 4.11 -10.85 5.02
C ILE A 66 5.01 -9.76 4.46
N ILE A 67 5.66 -10.06 3.34
CA ILE A 67 6.38 -9.08 2.52
C ILE A 67 5.61 -8.82 1.23
N CYS A 68 5.69 -7.60 0.73
CA CYS A 68 5.18 -7.26 -0.61
C CYS A 68 6.32 -6.95 -1.57
N LEU A 69 6.11 -7.29 -2.85
CA LEU A 69 7.06 -6.94 -3.91
C LEU A 69 6.35 -6.67 -5.25
N CYS A 70 6.99 -5.89 -6.11
CA CYS A 70 6.48 -5.55 -7.42
C CYS A 70 6.95 -6.54 -8.50
N LEU A 71 6.13 -7.52 -8.85
CA LEU A 71 6.54 -8.58 -9.77
C LEU A 71 6.98 -8.07 -11.15
N THR A 72 6.41 -6.95 -11.60
CA THR A 72 6.79 -6.34 -12.88
C THR A 72 8.25 -5.91 -12.92
N ASP A 73 8.80 -5.44 -11.81
CA ASP A 73 10.20 -4.99 -11.74
C ASP A 73 11.19 -6.16 -11.72
N PHE A 74 10.74 -7.33 -11.26
CA PHE A 74 11.53 -8.56 -11.25
C PHE A 74 11.47 -9.37 -12.54
N LYS A 75 10.44 -9.18 -13.37
CA LYS A 75 10.32 -9.89 -14.66
C LYS A 75 11.58 -9.86 -15.53
N PRO A 76 12.25 -8.71 -15.76
CA PRO A 76 13.50 -8.70 -16.52
C PRO A 76 14.63 -9.41 -15.78
N LEU A 77 14.70 -9.31 -14.44
CA LEU A 77 15.76 -9.90 -13.61
C LEU A 77 15.68 -11.43 -13.52
N LEU A 78 14.52 -12.02 -13.79
CA LEU A 78 14.30 -13.47 -13.81
C LEU A 78 14.58 -14.10 -15.18
N LYS A 79 14.82 -13.31 -16.22
CA LYS A 79 15.09 -13.81 -17.57
C LYS A 79 16.58 -13.92 -17.80
N GLN A 80 16.97 -14.95 -18.57
CA GLN A 80 18.33 -15.02 -19.08
C GLN A 80 18.60 -13.81 -20.00
N PRO A 81 19.67 -13.04 -19.78
CA PRO A 81 19.98 -11.89 -20.62
C PRO A 81 20.34 -12.34 -22.04
N GLU A 82 19.82 -11.63 -23.04
CA GLU A 82 20.06 -11.93 -24.46
C GLU A 82 21.34 -11.25 -24.99
N SER A 83 21.93 -10.33 -24.20
CA SER A 83 23.15 -9.61 -24.54
C SER A 83 24.00 -9.31 -23.31
N GLU A 84 25.27 -8.97 -23.53
CA GLU A 84 26.18 -8.52 -22.47
C GLU A 84 25.67 -7.23 -21.81
N GLN A 85 25.14 -6.29 -22.59
CA GLN A 85 24.58 -5.05 -22.05
C GLN A 85 23.40 -5.34 -21.12
N GLU A 86 22.51 -6.26 -21.51
CA GLU A 86 21.39 -6.66 -20.65
C GLU A 86 21.87 -7.33 -19.37
N ARG A 87 22.88 -8.22 -19.45
CA ARG A 87 23.49 -8.84 -18.27
C ARG A 87 24.01 -7.79 -17.29
N ILE A 88 24.78 -6.81 -17.78
CA ILE A 88 25.31 -5.72 -16.96
C ILE A 88 24.18 -4.90 -16.33
N ASN A 89 23.13 -4.58 -17.10
CA ASN A 89 21.99 -3.82 -16.59
C ASN A 89 21.25 -4.58 -15.47
N GLN A 90 21.02 -5.89 -15.65
CA GLN A 90 20.40 -6.73 -14.64
C GLN A 90 21.26 -6.82 -13.37
N GLU A 91 22.57 -7.00 -13.51
CA GLU A 91 23.53 -7.03 -12.38
C GLU A 91 23.53 -5.70 -11.61
N MET A 92 23.61 -4.57 -12.31
CA MET A 92 23.58 -3.25 -11.69
C MET A 92 22.25 -2.99 -10.96
N GLN A 93 21.13 -3.42 -11.53
CA GLN A 93 19.82 -3.28 -10.90
C GLN A 93 19.73 -4.15 -9.64
N LEU A 94 20.19 -5.39 -9.68
CA LEU A 94 20.22 -6.26 -8.51
C LEU A 94 21.08 -5.66 -7.39
N GLN A 95 22.29 -5.19 -7.69
CA GLN A 95 23.16 -4.53 -6.70
C GLN A 95 22.51 -3.30 -6.05
N GLN A 96 21.77 -2.50 -6.83
CA GLN A 96 21.04 -1.37 -6.26
C GLN A 96 19.92 -1.81 -5.32
N MET A 97 19.20 -2.89 -5.68
CA MET A 97 18.15 -3.44 -4.82
C MET A 97 18.74 -4.07 -3.55
N GLU A 98 19.88 -4.75 -3.64
CA GLU A 98 20.57 -5.27 -2.46
C GLU A 98 20.93 -4.14 -1.49
N ALA A 99 21.50 -3.05 -2.00
CA ALA A 99 21.85 -1.90 -1.19
C ALA A 99 20.62 -1.18 -0.58
N LEU A 100 19.52 -1.10 -1.33
CA LEU A 100 18.30 -0.40 -0.89
C LEU A 100 17.55 -1.19 0.18
N TYR A 101 17.47 -2.50 0.04
CA TYR A 101 16.64 -3.36 0.89
C TYR A 101 17.45 -4.16 1.92
N ASN A 102 18.78 -4.16 1.81
CA ASN A 102 19.68 -4.98 2.62
C ASN A 102 19.31 -6.48 2.54
N ILE A 103 19.05 -6.95 1.31
CA ILE A 103 18.72 -8.35 0.99
C ILE A 103 19.62 -8.80 -0.15
N GLU A 104 20.25 -9.96 -0.02
CA GLU A 104 21.08 -10.55 -1.08
C GLU A 104 20.28 -10.81 -2.38
N ALA A 105 20.92 -10.66 -3.53
CA ALA A 105 20.30 -10.75 -4.85
C ALA A 105 19.61 -12.10 -5.08
N ASP A 106 20.23 -13.20 -4.66
CA ASP A 106 19.64 -14.53 -4.79
C ASP A 106 18.33 -14.65 -4.00
N ARG A 107 18.28 -14.06 -2.80
CA ARG A 107 17.08 -14.02 -1.98
C ARG A 107 16.01 -13.12 -2.58
N LEU A 108 16.38 -11.96 -3.14
CA LEU A 108 15.47 -11.09 -3.89
C LEU A 108 14.84 -11.83 -5.08
N LEU A 109 15.64 -12.58 -5.84
CA LEU A 109 15.15 -13.38 -6.98
C LEU A 109 14.27 -14.54 -6.51
N GLU A 110 14.60 -15.21 -5.42
CA GLU A 110 13.77 -16.26 -4.81
C GLU A 110 12.39 -15.71 -4.40
N LEU A 111 12.37 -14.54 -3.75
CA LEU A 111 11.13 -13.85 -3.39
C LEU A 111 10.27 -13.51 -4.61
N ALA A 112 10.84 -13.41 -5.81
CA ALA A 112 10.09 -13.12 -7.04
C ALA A 112 9.65 -14.36 -7.84
N ARG A 113 10.16 -15.55 -7.53
CA ARG A 113 9.82 -16.80 -8.24
C ARG A 113 8.48 -17.39 -7.79
N TYR A 114 7.80 -18.09 -8.68
CA TYR A 114 6.53 -18.78 -8.43
C TYR A 114 6.64 -20.26 -8.77
#